data_AF-I1CU19-F1
#
_entry.id   AF-I1CU19-F1
#
_cell.length_a   1.000
_cell.length_b   1.000
_cell.length_c   1.000
_cell.angle_alpha   90.00
_cell.angle_beta   90.00
_cell.angle_gamma   90.00
#
_symmetry.space_group_name_H-M   'P 1'
#
loop_
_entity.id
_entity.type
_entity.pdbx_description
1 polymer ?
#
loop_
_entity_poly.entity_id
_entity_poly.type
_entity_poly.pdbx_seq_one_letter_code
_entity_poly.pdbx_strand_id
1 'polypeptide(L)'
;MARFLDDMIQARIGIRLIAEQAIALMHQKDLQTDGLIGIIDTQLSPAETIGHCAEFVSELCEFNYGQSPEIMIDGHIDTQFTYVPVHLEYILTELLKNAYRATVEHHQKMKRNTELPPIQVTLSQGQEDISIRIRDQGNGISQEDLDKVFEYSYTTVSKAREDAESDASNIFRNITEMAMQSGVGGPLAGLG
;
A
#
# COMPACT_ATOMS: atom_id res chain seq x y z
N MET A 1 23.04 -8.85 -2.41
CA MET A 1 21.95 -9.30 -1.52
C MET A 1 20.60 -8.88 -2.07
N ALA A 2 20.41 -7.60 -2.47
CA ALA A 2 19.20 -7.12 -3.15
C ALA A 2 18.72 -8.04 -4.29
N ARG A 3 19.57 -8.29 -5.29
CA ARG A 3 19.22 -9.17 -6.43
C ARG A 3 18.72 -10.57 -6.05
N PHE A 4 19.27 -11.18 -5.00
CA PHE A 4 18.81 -12.49 -4.54
C PHE A 4 17.40 -12.41 -3.95
N LEU A 5 17.10 -11.36 -3.17
CA LEU A 5 15.78 -11.13 -2.61
C LEU A 5 14.77 -10.74 -3.71
N ASP A 6 15.17 -9.92 -4.67
CA ASP A 6 14.37 -9.59 -5.86
C ASP A 6 13.95 -10.87 -6.59
N ASP A 7 14.92 -11.73 -6.94
CA ASP A 7 14.69 -12.98 -7.65
C ASP A 7 13.77 -13.92 -6.84
N MET A 8 13.99 -14.03 -5.52
CA MET A 8 13.19 -14.88 -4.65
C MET A 8 11.75 -14.37 -4.50
N ILE A 9 11.56 -13.06 -4.32
CA ILE A 9 10.24 -12.44 -4.18
C ILE A 9 9.48 -12.52 -5.51
N GLN A 10 10.13 -12.22 -6.62
CA GLN A 10 9.52 -12.36 -7.95
C GLN A 10 9.12 -13.80 -8.23
N ALA A 11 9.98 -14.78 -7.92
CA ALA A 11 9.65 -16.20 -8.06
C ALA A 11 8.46 -16.59 -7.17
N ARG A 12 8.42 -16.12 -5.92
CA ARG A 12 7.32 -16.40 -5.00
C ARG A 12 5.99 -15.80 -5.49
N ILE A 13 6.00 -14.55 -5.96
CA ILE A 13 4.81 -13.89 -6.53
C ILE A 13 4.32 -14.67 -7.75
N GLY A 14 5.22 -15.05 -8.67
CA GLY A 14 4.87 -15.81 -9.87
C GLY A 14 4.29 -17.20 -9.58
N ILE A 15 4.90 -17.96 -8.67
CA ILE A 15 4.39 -19.28 -8.26
C ILE A 15 3.01 -19.15 -7.63
N ARG A 16 2.84 -18.16 -6.74
CA ARG A 16 1.58 -17.92 -6.04
C ARG A 16 0.47 -17.51 -7.01
N LEU A 17 0.76 -16.61 -7.95
CA LEU A 17 -0.16 -16.19 -9.00
C LEU A 17 -0.67 -17.38 -9.82
N ILE A 18 0.24 -18.24 -10.29
CA ILE A 18 -0.14 -19.42 -11.10
C ILE A 18 -0.99 -20.40 -10.29
N ALA A 19 -0.59 -20.66 -9.04
CA ALA A 19 -1.31 -21.58 -8.16
C ALA A 19 -2.72 -21.07 -7.82
N GLU A 20 -2.84 -19.80 -7.43
CA GLU A 20 -4.13 -19.17 -7.09
C GLU A 20 -5.04 -19.09 -8.32
N GLN A 21 -4.51 -18.75 -9.50
CA GLN A 21 -5.29 -18.77 -10.73
C GLN A 21 -5.82 -20.17 -11.06
N ALA A 22 -4.97 -21.20 -10.97
CA ALA A 22 -5.38 -22.57 -11.22
C ALA A 22 -6.48 -23.02 -10.26
N ILE A 23 -6.31 -22.74 -8.96
CA ILE A 23 -7.30 -23.07 -7.93
C ILE A 23 -8.61 -22.31 -8.14
N ALA A 24 -8.56 -21.00 -8.42
CA ALA A 24 -9.74 -20.18 -8.64
C ALA A 24 -10.55 -20.65 -9.84
N LEU A 25 -9.88 -20.95 -10.97
CA LEU A 25 -10.53 -21.47 -12.17
C LEU A 25 -11.16 -22.86 -11.96
N MET A 26 -10.58 -23.70 -11.09
CA MET A 26 -11.17 -24.99 -10.75
C MET A 26 -12.51 -24.84 -10.01
N HIS A 27 -12.62 -23.83 -9.14
CA HIS A 27 -13.84 -23.56 -8.37
C HIS A 27 -14.89 -22.75 -9.15
N GLN A 28 -14.48 -21.95 -10.14
CA GLN A 28 -15.39 -21.11 -10.94
C GLN A 28 -16.17 -21.84 -12.03
N LYS A 29 -15.92 -23.14 -12.29
CA LYS A 29 -16.52 -23.87 -13.42
C LYS A 29 -18.05 -23.83 -13.50
N ASP A 30 -18.74 -23.52 -12.39
CA ASP A 30 -20.20 -23.54 -12.30
C ASP A 30 -20.82 -22.17 -11.93
N LEU A 31 -20.03 -21.08 -11.88
CA LEU A 31 -20.49 -19.74 -11.51
C LEU A 31 -20.35 -18.76 -12.67
N GLN A 32 -21.41 -18.04 -13.01
CA GLN A 32 -21.27 -16.83 -13.85
C GLN A 32 -20.60 -15.76 -12.99
N THR A 33 -19.31 -15.53 -13.22
CA THR A 33 -18.58 -14.42 -12.62
C THR A 33 -18.52 -13.29 -13.63
N ASP A 34 -19.29 -12.23 -13.37
CA ASP A 34 -19.27 -11.02 -14.19
C ASP A 34 -17.90 -10.34 -14.04
N GLY A 35 -17.15 -10.22 -15.14
CA GLY A 35 -15.85 -9.56 -15.17
C GLY A 35 -14.66 -10.27 -14.50
N LEU A 36 -14.84 -11.34 -13.72
CA LEU A 36 -13.75 -12.03 -13.01
C LEU A 36 -13.37 -13.36 -13.66
N ILE A 37 -12.09 -13.55 -14.00
CA ILE A 37 -11.52 -14.76 -14.59
C ILE A 37 -10.41 -15.31 -13.68
N GLY A 38 -10.75 -16.31 -12.86
CA GLY A 38 -9.91 -16.78 -11.76
C GLY A 38 -9.71 -15.66 -10.73
N ILE A 39 -8.47 -15.21 -10.57
CA ILE A 39 -8.07 -14.08 -9.72
C ILE A 39 -7.86 -12.77 -10.49
N ILE A 40 -8.16 -12.76 -11.79
CA ILE A 40 -8.01 -11.58 -12.65
C ILE A 40 -9.37 -10.90 -12.79
N ASP A 41 -9.45 -9.63 -12.43
CA ASP A 41 -10.60 -8.78 -12.72
C ASP A 41 -10.37 -8.04 -14.03
N THR A 42 -11.32 -8.12 -14.95
CA THR A 42 -11.25 -7.51 -16.29
C THR A 42 -11.66 -6.04 -16.30
N GLN A 43 -12.38 -5.58 -15.26
CA GLN A 43 -12.96 -4.24 -15.14
C GLN A 43 -12.58 -3.58 -13.81
N LEU A 44 -11.37 -3.85 -13.30
CA LEU A 44 -10.91 -3.31 -12.03
C LEU A 44 -10.90 -1.78 -12.06
N SER A 45 -11.54 -1.17 -11.05
CA SER A 45 -11.53 0.28 -10.81
C SER A 45 -10.41 0.65 -9.83
N PRO A 46 -9.32 1.32 -10.27
CA PRO A 46 -8.27 1.77 -9.36
C PRO A 46 -8.79 2.80 -8.37
N ALA A 47 -9.77 3.64 -8.75
CA ALA A 47 -10.34 4.64 -7.85
C ALA A 47 -11.02 3.98 -6.64
N GLU A 48 -11.76 2.89 -6.88
CA GLU A 48 -12.39 2.11 -5.81
C GLU A 48 -11.36 1.40 -4.95
N THR A 49 -10.35 0.75 -5.56
CA THR A 49 -9.26 0.10 -4.82
C THR A 49 -8.49 1.09 -3.94
N ILE A 50 -8.20 2.30 -4.46
CA ILE A 50 -7.56 3.37 -3.69
C ILE A 50 -8.44 3.76 -2.51
N GLY A 51 -9.75 3.90 -2.71
CA GLY A 51 -10.71 4.21 -1.65
C GLY A 51 -10.68 3.19 -0.51
N HIS A 52 -10.78 1.89 -0.84
CA HIS A 52 -10.73 0.81 0.15
C HIS A 52 -9.39 0.77 0.90
N CYS A 53 -8.26 0.90 0.19
CA CYS A 53 -6.95 0.95 0.83
C CYS A 53 -6.81 2.18 1.73
N ALA A 54 -7.35 3.33 1.32
CA ALA A 54 -7.27 4.56 2.09
C ALA A 54 -8.12 4.52 3.35
N GLU A 55 -9.32 3.94 3.31
CA GLU A 55 -10.15 3.72 4.50
C GLU A 55 -9.40 2.86 5.54
N PHE A 56 -8.89 1.70 5.12
CA PHE A 56 -8.09 0.82 5.98
C PHE A 56 -6.86 1.53 6.57
N VAL A 57 -6.10 2.26 5.75
CA VAL A 57 -4.91 2.98 6.22
C VAL A 57 -5.27 4.17 7.11
N SER A 58 -6.42 4.82 6.88
CA SER A 58 -6.91 5.92 7.72
C SER A 58 -7.25 5.40 9.12
N GLU A 59 -7.98 4.30 9.23
CA GLU A 59 -8.28 3.66 10.52
C GLU A 59 -7.00 3.29 11.28
N LEU A 60 -6.03 2.71 10.57
CA LEU A 60 -4.72 2.41 11.14
C LEU A 60 -4.00 3.69 11.59
N CYS A 61 -4.07 4.77 10.82
CA CYS A 61 -3.42 6.04 11.16
C CYS A 61 -4.07 6.69 12.39
N GLU A 62 -5.40 6.74 12.44
CA GLU A 62 -6.16 7.22 13.60
C GLU A 62 -5.83 6.43 14.86
N PHE A 63 -5.81 5.09 14.76
CA PHE A 63 -5.49 4.23 15.90
C PHE A 63 -4.09 4.49 16.48
N ASN A 64 -3.09 4.74 15.62
CA ASN A 64 -1.69 4.85 16.05
C ASN A 64 -1.27 6.28 16.38
N TYR A 65 -1.84 7.28 15.71
CA TYR A 65 -1.42 8.67 15.79
C TYR A 65 -2.53 9.62 16.29
N GLY A 66 -3.76 9.14 16.47
CA GLY A 66 -4.92 9.91 16.93
C GLY A 66 -5.54 10.83 15.88
N GLN A 67 -5.00 10.87 14.67
CA GLN A 67 -5.47 11.69 13.55
C GLN A 67 -5.03 11.07 12.23
N SER A 68 -5.76 11.36 11.15
CA SER A 68 -5.46 10.86 9.81
C SER A 68 -5.69 11.95 8.77
N PRO A 69 -4.84 12.07 7.73
CA PRO A 69 -5.10 12.96 6.60
C PRO A 69 -6.27 12.45 5.76
N GLU A 70 -7.02 13.37 5.16
CA GLU A 70 -8.02 13.04 4.14
C GLU A 70 -7.34 12.58 2.84
N ILE A 71 -8.05 11.76 2.05
CA ILE A 71 -7.62 11.39 0.70
C ILE A 71 -8.42 12.13 -0.36
N MET A 72 -7.73 12.66 -1.37
CA MET A 72 -8.33 13.30 -2.53
C MET A 72 -7.94 12.57 -3.80
N ILE A 73 -8.92 11.99 -4.50
CA ILE A 73 -8.70 11.27 -5.76
C ILE A 73 -9.14 12.16 -6.93
N ASP A 74 -8.25 12.39 -7.90
CA ASP A 74 -8.54 13.21 -9.09
C ASP A 74 -8.01 12.58 -10.40
N GLY A 75 -8.34 13.23 -11.53
CA GLY A 75 -7.96 12.77 -12.86
C GLY A 75 -9.01 11.84 -13.48
N HIS A 76 -8.56 10.76 -14.14
CA HIS A 76 -9.42 9.80 -14.83
C HIS A 76 -10.00 8.76 -13.85
N ILE A 77 -10.95 9.18 -13.01
CA ILE A 77 -11.52 8.32 -11.96
C ILE A 77 -12.35 7.14 -12.50
N ASP A 78 -12.89 7.27 -13.71
CA ASP A 78 -13.68 6.22 -14.38
C ASP A 78 -12.80 5.18 -15.10
N THR A 79 -11.47 5.25 -14.93
CA THR A 79 -10.52 4.31 -15.54
C THR A 79 -10.84 2.89 -15.09
N GLN A 80 -10.87 1.94 -16.02
CA GLN A 80 -10.93 0.52 -15.73
C GLN A 80 -9.87 -0.23 -16.52
N PHE A 81 -9.31 -1.29 -15.94
CA PHE A 81 -8.34 -2.13 -16.61
C PHE A 81 -8.33 -3.55 -16.06
N THR A 82 -7.78 -4.47 -16.88
CA THR A 82 -7.63 -5.86 -16.48
C THR A 82 -6.40 -6.03 -15.60
N TYR A 83 -6.57 -6.47 -14.36
CA TYR A 83 -5.47 -6.68 -13.42
C TYR A 83 -5.81 -7.68 -12.32
N VAL A 84 -4.82 -8.00 -11.49
CA VAL A 84 -5.00 -8.85 -10.30
C VAL A 84 -5.24 -7.94 -9.09
N PRO A 85 -6.46 -7.88 -8.52
CA PRO A 85 -6.81 -6.91 -7.48
C PRO A 85 -5.87 -6.93 -6.29
N VAL A 86 -5.56 -8.12 -5.77
CA VAL A 86 -4.69 -8.32 -4.59
C VAL A 86 -3.29 -7.70 -4.77
N HIS A 87 -2.75 -7.71 -5.99
CA HIS A 87 -1.44 -7.09 -6.25
C HIS A 87 -1.51 -5.57 -6.16
N LEU A 88 -2.57 -4.97 -6.72
CA LEU A 88 -2.76 -3.54 -6.66
C LEU A 88 -3.03 -3.08 -5.23
N GLU A 89 -3.93 -3.76 -4.51
CA GLU A 89 -4.24 -3.49 -3.10
C GLU A 89 -2.97 -3.52 -2.23
N TYR A 90 -2.09 -4.50 -2.43
CA TYR A 90 -0.84 -4.59 -1.69
C TYR A 90 0.05 -3.36 -1.94
N ILE A 91 0.28 -3.02 -3.21
CA ILE A 91 1.12 -1.87 -3.59
C ILE A 91 0.54 -0.56 -3.03
N LEU A 92 -0.77 -0.35 -3.22
CA LEU A 92 -1.45 0.86 -2.76
C LEU A 92 -1.41 0.98 -1.23
N THR A 93 -1.67 -0.11 -0.51
CA THR A 93 -1.64 -0.11 0.96
C THR A 93 -0.27 0.25 1.48
N GLU A 94 0.81 -0.34 0.95
CA GLU A 94 2.18 -0.01 1.39
C GLU A 94 2.56 1.45 1.08
N LEU A 95 2.23 1.95 -0.11
CA LEU A 95 2.51 3.34 -0.47
C LEU A 95 1.69 4.34 0.35
N LEU A 96 0.41 4.06 0.59
CA LEU A 96 -0.46 4.91 1.39
C LEU A 96 -0.01 4.93 2.86
N LYS A 97 0.36 3.79 3.47
CA LYS A 97 0.91 3.76 4.84
C LYS A 97 2.12 4.69 4.98
N ASN A 98 3.01 4.70 3.98
CA ASN A 98 4.17 5.59 3.97
C ASN A 98 3.78 7.06 3.89
N ALA A 99 2.88 7.41 2.96
CA ALA A 99 2.39 8.78 2.75
C ALA A 99 1.65 9.34 4.00
N TYR A 100 0.77 8.53 4.59
CA TYR A 100 0.03 8.86 5.81
C TYR A 100 0.98 9.10 6.97
N ARG A 101 1.86 8.13 7.24
CA ARG A 101 2.85 8.22 8.31
C ARG A 101 3.73 9.46 8.18
N ALA A 102 4.30 9.71 7.00
CA ALA A 102 5.18 10.86 6.77
C ALA A 102 4.45 12.18 7.01
N THR A 103 3.22 12.31 6.52
CA THR A 103 2.38 13.50 6.70
C THR A 103 2.08 13.76 8.18
N VAL A 104 1.65 12.74 8.91
CA VAL A 104 1.27 12.86 10.33
C VAL A 104 2.47 13.15 11.21
N GLU A 105 3.55 12.36 11.10
CA GLU A 105 4.76 12.54 11.91
C GLU A 105 5.37 13.93 11.69
N HIS A 106 5.39 14.43 10.46
CA HIS A 106 5.91 15.77 10.16
C HIS A 106 5.09 16.88 10.82
N HIS A 107 3.76 16.84 10.70
CA HIS A 107 2.89 17.89 11.20
C HIS A 107 2.77 17.89 12.73
N GLN A 108 2.79 16.70 13.35
CA GLN A 108 2.86 16.57 14.81
C GLN A 108 4.14 17.20 15.38
N LYS A 109 5.30 16.94 14.74
CA LYS A 109 6.59 17.54 15.15
C LYS A 109 6.58 19.06 15.06
N MET A 110 5.91 19.62 14.06
CA MET A 110 5.80 21.08 13.91
C MET A 110 4.86 21.77 14.91
N LYS A 111 4.14 21.01 15.76
CA LYS A 111 3.17 21.53 16.75
C LYS A 111 2.15 22.51 16.15
N ARG A 112 1.84 22.35 14.87
CA ARG A 112 0.81 23.16 14.22
C ARG A 112 -0.54 22.57 14.64
N ASN A 113 -1.37 23.38 15.31
CA ASN A 113 -2.74 23.02 15.68
C ASN A 113 -3.68 23.11 14.46
N THR A 114 -3.21 22.60 13.31
CA THR A 114 -3.88 22.70 12.01
C THR A 114 -4.26 21.33 11.53
N GLU A 115 -5.38 21.25 10.82
CA GLU A 115 -5.80 20.05 10.08
C GLU A 115 -4.66 19.55 9.19
N LEU A 116 -4.55 18.23 9.08
CA LEU A 116 -3.54 17.59 8.25
C LEU A 116 -3.82 17.87 6.77
N PRO A 117 -2.80 18.20 5.96
CA PRO A 117 -3.01 18.36 4.53
C PRO A 117 -3.44 17.02 3.90
N PRO A 118 -4.33 17.05 2.90
CA PRO A 118 -4.81 15.84 2.26
C PRO A 118 -3.71 15.18 1.43
N ILE A 119 -3.78 13.86 1.32
CA ILE A 119 -2.98 13.07 0.40
C ILE A 119 -3.71 13.03 -0.95
N GLN A 120 -3.03 13.47 -2.00
CA GLN A 120 -3.63 13.60 -3.33
C GLN A 120 -3.19 12.44 -4.21
N VAL A 121 -4.16 11.69 -4.75
CA VAL A 121 -3.92 10.58 -5.67
C VAL A 121 -4.51 10.94 -7.04
N THR A 122 -3.65 11.04 -8.05
CA THR A 122 -4.06 11.35 -9.43
C THR A 122 -4.02 10.10 -10.29
N LEU A 123 -5.15 9.81 -10.94
CA LEU A 123 -5.27 8.76 -11.95
C LEU A 123 -5.07 9.35 -13.35
N SER A 124 -4.16 8.76 -14.12
CA SER A 124 -3.94 9.10 -15.52
C SER A 124 -3.97 7.85 -16.39
N GLN A 125 -4.84 7.83 -17.40
CA GLN A 125 -4.90 6.78 -18.39
C GLN A 125 -4.21 7.25 -19.68
N GLY A 126 -3.12 6.59 -20.02
CA GLY A 126 -2.43 6.73 -21.31
C GLY A 126 -2.99 5.77 -22.36
N GLN A 127 -2.32 5.71 -23.52
CA GLN A 127 -2.69 4.75 -24.56
C GLN A 127 -2.23 3.32 -24.23
N GLU A 128 -1.10 3.19 -23.53
CA GLU A 128 -0.47 1.90 -23.24
C GLU A 128 -0.35 1.61 -21.73
N ASP A 129 -0.53 2.63 -20.89
CA ASP A 129 -0.26 2.56 -19.46
C ASP A 129 -1.32 3.30 -18.62
N ILE A 130 -1.37 2.93 -17.35
CA ILE A 130 -2.12 3.66 -16.32
C ILE A 130 -1.12 4.09 -15.26
N SER A 131 -1.19 5.37 -14.90
CA SER A 131 -0.35 5.97 -13.88
C SER A 131 -1.20 6.35 -12.65
N ILE A 132 -0.77 5.89 -11.48
CA ILE A 132 -1.32 6.27 -10.18
C ILE A 132 -0.27 7.09 -9.44
N ARG A 133 -0.52 8.39 -9.26
CA ARG A 133 0.44 9.31 -8.63
C ARG A 133 -0.05 9.76 -7.26
N ILE A 134 0.57 9.24 -6.20
CA ILE A 134 0.32 9.60 -4.80
C ILE A 134 1.25 10.76 -4.41
N ARG A 135 0.68 11.81 -3.82
CA ARG A 135 1.41 13.00 -3.33
C ARG A 135 1.02 13.28 -1.89
N ASP A 136 2.02 13.34 -1.03
CA ASP A 136 1.90 13.71 0.38
C ASP A 136 2.62 15.03 0.68
N GLN A 137 2.42 15.55 1.90
CA GLN A 137 3.16 16.72 2.42
C GLN A 137 3.95 16.35 3.68
N GLY A 138 4.61 15.19 3.65
CA GLY A 138 5.38 14.62 4.75
C GLY A 138 6.87 15.01 4.79
N ASN A 139 7.23 16.19 4.25
CA ASN A 139 8.61 16.73 4.20
C ASN A 139 9.58 16.03 3.21
N GLY A 140 9.14 14.99 2.53
CA GLY A 140 9.94 14.25 1.55
C GLY A 140 11.02 13.37 2.18
N ILE A 141 11.81 12.73 1.31
CA ILE A 141 12.88 11.80 1.68
C ILE A 141 14.20 12.58 1.77
N SER A 142 14.98 12.38 2.84
CA SER A 142 16.28 13.01 2.99
C SER A 142 17.29 12.48 1.96
N GLN A 143 18.25 13.30 1.54
CA GLN A 143 19.29 12.86 0.60
C GLN A 143 20.11 11.66 1.12
N GLU A 144 20.26 11.54 2.44
CA GLU A 144 20.99 10.43 3.07
C GLU A 144 20.22 9.10 3.02
N ASP A 145 18.89 9.18 2.91
CA ASP A 145 17.99 8.03 2.89
C ASP A 145 17.62 7.60 1.47
N LEU A 146 17.72 8.50 0.48
CA LEU A 146 17.20 8.32 -0.87
C LEU A 146 17.74 7.05 -1.56
N ASP A 147 19.02 6.75 -1.40
CA ASP A 147 19.63 5.55 -2.00
C ASP A 147 19.23 4.25 -1.28
N LYS A 148 18.69 4.34 -0.05
CA LYS A 148 18.40 3.20 0.83
C LYS A 148 16.92 2.83 0.87
N VAL A 149 16.02 3.69 0.40
CA VAL A 149 14.56 3.45 0.53
C VAL A 149 14.07 2.19 -0.17
N PHE A 150 14.85 1.66 -1.12
CA PHE A 150 14.55 0.40 -1.81
C PHE A 150 15.28 -0.82 -1.21
N GLU A 151 16.11 -0.63 -0.17
CA GLU A 151 16.74 -1.75 0.52
C GLU A 151 15.73 -2.43 1.45
N TYR A 152 15.60 -3.75 1.30
CA TYR A 152 14.58 -4.54 2.00
C TYR A 152 14.56 -4.41 3.53
N SER A 153 15.71 -4.23 4.17
CA SER A 153 15.82 -4.13 5.63
C SER A 153 15.96 -2.68 6.11
N TYR A 154 15.86 -1.69 5.22
CA TYR A 154 15.97 -0.30 5.59
C TYR A 154 14.62 0.26 6.07
N THR A 155 14.63 0.95 7.21
CA THR A 155 13.46 1.66 7.72
C THR A 155 13.86 2.83 8.61
N THR A 156 13.07 3.91 8.57
CA THR A 156 13.23 5.09 9.43
C THR A 156 12.39 5.01 10.71
N VAL A 157 11.63 3.94 10.91
CA VAL A 157 10.78 3.73 12.11
C VAL A 157 11.60 3.73 13.40
N SER A 158 12.79 3.14 13.40
CA SER A 158 13.67 3.04 14.57
C SER A 158 14.32 4.37 14.95
N LYS A 159 14.77 5.17 13.97
CA LYS A 159 15.37 6.50 14.22
C LYS A 159 14.36 7.52 14.75
N ALA A 160 13.09 7.42 14.36
CA ALA A 160 12.05 8.34 14.83
C ALA A 160 11.65 8.11 16.31
N ARG A 161 11.97 6.93 16.87
CA ARG A 161 11.54 6.49 18.21
C ARG A 161 12.53 6.77 19.33
N GLU A 162 13.82 6.98 19.03
CA GLU A 162 14.74 7.49 20.04
C GLU A 162 14.32 8.89 20.54
N ASP A 163 13.50 9.61 19.76
CA ASP A 163 12.90 10.89 20.12
C ASP A 163 11.44 10.80 20.64
N ALA A 164 10.80 9.62 20.60
CA ALA A 164 9.39 9.44 20.98
C ALA A 164 9.12 8.06 21.59
N GLU A 165 9.06 7.98 22.92
CA GLU A 165 8.61 6.80 23.67
C GLU A 165 7.15 6.44 23.29
N SER A 166 6.89 5.23 22.76
CA SER A 166 5.66 4.43 22.96
C SER A 166 5.46 3.25 21.97
N ASP A 167 4.90 2.16 22.52
CA ASP A 167 4.62 0.78 22.06
C ASP A 167 3.83 0.55 20.74
N ALA A 168 3.45 1.58 19.97
CA ALA A 168 2.48 1.45 18.87
C ALA A 168 2.86 0.52 17.69
N SER A 169 4.16 0.35 17.38
CA SER A 169 4.61 -0.44 16.22
C SER A 169 4.27 -1.93 16.26
N ASN A 170 4.20 -2.52 17.46
CA ASN A 170 3.96 -3.96 17.60
C ASN A 170 2.55 -4.31 17.12
N ILE A 171 1.61 -3.38 17.28
CA ILE A 171 0.22 -3.57 16.87
C ILE A 171 0.07 -3.36 15.36
N PHE A 172 0.76 -2.36 14.78
CA PHE A 172 0.75 -2.13 13.32
C PHE A 172 1.27 -3.33 12.53
N ARG A 173 2.34 -3.97 13.02
CA ARG A 173 2.89 -5.21 12.45
C ARG A 173 1.92 -6.37 12.62
N ASN A 174 1.30 -6.51 13.80
CA ASN A 174 0.37 -7.61 14.10
C ASN A 174 -0.97 -7.51 13.36
N ILE A 175 -1.56 -6.32 13.22
CA ILE A 175 -2.82 -6.13 12.45
C ILE A 175 -2.56 -6.36 10.97
N THR A 176 -1.42 -5.88 10.48
CA THR A 176 -0.96 -6.17 9.12
C THR A 176 -0.75 -7.68 8.93
N GLU A 177 -0.08 -8.39 9.88
CA GLU A 177 0.03 -9.86 9.89
C GLU A 177 -1.33 -10.59 9.93
N MET A 178 -2.33 -10.05 10.64
CA MET A 178 -3.68 -10.62 10.70
C MET A 178 -4.45 -10.44 9.38
N ALA A 179 -4.36 -9.27 8.73
CA ALA A 179 -4.88 -9.06 7.37
C ALA A 179 -4.18 -9.97 6.33
N MET A 180 -2.94 -10.35 6.61
CA MET A 180 -2.12 -11.23 5.76
C MET A 180 -2.43 -12.73 5.94
N GLN A 181 -3.01 -13.14 7.07
CA GLN A 181 -3.56 -14.50 7.22
C GLN A 181 -4.78 -14.74 6.31
N SER A 182 -5.40 -13.69 5.80
CA SER A 182 -6.47 -13.72 4.78
C SER A 182 -5.95 -13.80 3.34
N GLY A 183 -4.63 -13.94 3.12
CA GLY A 183 -4.06 -14.22 1.81
C GLY A 183 -3.47 -13.01 1.07
N VAL A 184 -3.52 -11.80 1.61
CA VAL A 184 -2.78 -10.66 1.04
C VAL A 184 -1.32 -10.75 1.52
N GLY A 185 -0.35 -10.55 0.62
CA GLY A 185 1.07 -10.82 0.87
C GLY A 185 1.64 -10.08 2.09
N GLY A 186 2.63 -10.69 2.76
CA GLY A 186 3.33 -10.22 3.98
C GLY A 186 3.99 -8.83 3.87
N PRO A 187 4.29 -8.10 4.97
CA PRO A 187 4.94 -6.81 4.90
C PRO A 187 6.42 -7.05 4.62
N LEU A 188 6.95 -6.42 3.57
CA LEU A 188 8.39 -6.41 3.33
C LEU A 188 9.13 -5.44 4.27
N ALA A 189 8.41 -4.61 5.03
CA ALA A 189 8.98 -3.85 6.13
C ALA A 189 9.03 -4.73 7.40
N GLY A 190 10.21 -5.26 7.74
CA GLY A 190 10.45 -5.95 9.02
C GLY A 190 11.11 -7.33 8.95
N LEU A 191 11.73 -7.69 7.82
CA LEU A 191 12.79 -8.72 7.82
C LEU A 191 14.13 -8.03 8.10
N GLY A 192 14.39 -7.86 9.40
CA GLY A 192 15.57 -7.22 9.99
C GLY A 192 15.25 -6.69 11.36
#